data_AF-A0A536B806-F1
#
_entry.id   AF-A0A536B806-F1
#
_cell.length_a   1.000
_cell.length_b   1.000
_cell.length_c   1.000
_cell.angle_alpha   90.00
_cell.angle_beta   90.00
_cell.angle_gamma   90.00
#
_symmetry.space_group_name_H-M   'P 1'
#
loop_
_entity.id
_entity.type
_entity.pdbx_description
1 polymer ?
#
loop_
_entity_poly.entity_id
_entity_poly.type
_entity_poly.pdbx_seq_one_letter_code
_entity_poly.pdbx_strand_id
1 'polypeptide(L)' 'MRKMSLTDAKARLSALVDDAQYRRRKTLILRHGKPSAAIRA' A
#
# COMPACT_ATOMS: atom_id res chain seq x y z
N MET A 1 9.99 -2.16 -2.25
CA MET A 1 8.83 -1.27 -2.03
C MET A 1 7.83 -1.55 -3.14
N ARG A 2 6.67 -2.11 -2.81
CA ARG A 2 5.64 -2.48 -3.79
C ARG A 2 4.86 -1.23 -4.21
N LYS A 3 4.48 -1.10 -5.48
CA LYS A 3 3.58 -0.04 -5.95
C LYS A 3 2.19 -0.63 -6.20
N MET A 4 1.15 0.10 -5.86
CA MET A 4 -0.23 -0.36 -6.02
C MET A 4 -1.15 0.82 -6.35
N SER A 5 -2.16 0.61 -7.19
CA SER A 5 -3.17 1.64 -7.46
C SER A 5 -4.00 1.93 -6.21
N LEU A 6 -4.58 3.13 -6.12
CA LEU A 6 -5.49 3.46 -5.04
C LEU A 6 -6.68 2.50 -4.96
N THR A 7 -7.22 2.09 -6.10
CA THR A 7 -8.36 1.16 -6.17
C THR A 7 -8.00 -0.20 -5.57
N ASP A 8 -6.86 -0.76 -5.96
CA ASP A 8 -6.37 -2.03 -5.42
C ASP A 8 -6.02 -1.92 -3.93
N ALA A 9 -5.42 -0.79 -3.53
CA ALA A 9 -5.06 -0.54 -2.14
C ALA A 9 -6.30 -0.45 -1.25
N LYS A 10 -7.38 0.17 -1.75
CA LYS A 10 -8.68 0.24 -1.04
C LYS A 10 -9.31 -1.14 -0.88
N ALA A 11 -9.26 -1.98 -1.92
CA ALA A 11 -9.84 -3.32 -1.89
C ALA A 11 -9.10 -4.28 -0.94
N ARG A 12 -7.82 -4.02 -0.64
CA ARG A 12 -6.94 -4.92 0.13
C ARG A 12 -6.32 -4.26 1.36
N LEU A 13 -6.93 -3.20 1.89
CA LEU A 13 -6.32 -2.34 2.90
C LEU A 13 -5.86 -3.12 4.14
N SER A 14 -6.72 -3.95 4.72
CA SER A 14 -6.39 -4.73 5.94
C SER A 14 -5.16 -5.62 5.72
N ALA A 15 -5.12 -6.36 4.61
CA ALA A 15 -3.98 -7.21 4.29
C ALA A 15 -2.68 -6.41 4.08
N LEU A 16 -2.76 -5.20 3.51
CA LEU A 16 -1.60 -4.32 3.35
C LEU A 16 -1.10 -3.78 4.70
N VAL A 17 -2.01 -3.51 5.63
CA VAL A 17 -1.68 -3.10 6.99
C VAL A 17 -1.02 -4.25 7.76
N ASP A 18 -1.54 -5.47 7.64
CA ASP A 18 -0.91 -6.67 8.25
C ASP A 18 0.47 -6.94 7.65
N ASP A 19 0.61 -6.88 6.32
CA ASP A 19 1.91 -7.04 5.65
C ASP A 19 2.90 -5.95 6.09
N ALA A 20 2.44 -4.73 6.35
CA ALA A 20 3.29 -3.65 6.84
C ALA A 20 3.76 -3.90 8.28
N GLN A 21 2.84 -4.26 9.18
CA GLN A 21 3.12 -4.47 10.60
C GLN A 21 3.97 -5.73 10.85
N TYR A 22 3.53 -6.87 10.33
CA TYR A 22 4.13 -8.16 10.69
C TYR A 22 5.25 -8.58 9.75
N ARG A 23 5.22 -8.12 8.50
CA ARG A 23 6.22 -8.51 7.48
C ARG A 23 7.15 -7.37 7.07
N ARG A 24 7.02 -6.19 7.72
CA ARG A 24 7.79 -4.96 7.43
C ARG A 24 7.75 -4.57 5.95
N ARG A 25 6.67 -4.91 5.24
CA ARG A 25 6.53 -4.62 3.81
C ARG A 25 6.03 -3.19 3.61
N LYS A 26 6.74 -2.44 2.77
CA LYS A 26 6.35 -1.06 2.41
C LYS A 26 5.62 -1.04 1.08
N THR A 27 4.44 -0.40 1.06
CA THR A 27 3.59 -0.27 -0.14
C THR A 27 3.37 1.20 -0.47
N LEU A 28 3.69 1.61 -1.69
CA LEU A 28 3.38 2.92 -2.25
C LEU A 28 2.04 2.87 -2.98
N ILE A 29 1.12 3.74 -2.60
CA ILE A 29 -0.17 3.92 -3.24
C ILE A 29 -0.05 5.00 -4.31
N LEU A 30 -0.47 4.67 -5.53
CA LEU A 30 -0.51 5.55 -6.68
C LEU A 30 -1.95 5.99 -6.97
N ARG A 31 -2.14 7.27 -7.25
CA ARG A 31 -3.40 7.82 -7.79
C ARG A 31 -3.09 8.42 -9.16
N HIS A 32 -3.76 7.93 -10.21
CA HIS A 32 -3.48 8.32 -11.61
C HIS A 32 -1.99 8.21 -11.99
N GLY A 33 -1.33 7.12 -11.56
CA GLY A 33 0.09 6.88 -11.82
C GLY A 33 1.06 7.70 -10.97
N LYS A 34 0.58 8.66 -10.16
CA LYS A 34 1.41 9.50 -9.30
C LYS A 34 1.42 9.00 -7.85
N PRO A 35 2.55 9.08 -7.14
CA PRO A 35 2.61 8.76 -5.71
C PRO A 35 1.62 9.62 -4.93
N SER A 36 0.81 8.98 -4.08
CA SER A 36 -0.19 9.68 -3.27
C SER A 36 -0.06 9.38 -1.78
N ALA A 37 0.30 8.14 -1.42
CA ALA A 37 0.46 7.73 -0.03
C ALA A 37 1.39 6.52 0.08
N ALA A 38 1.80 6.17 1.31
CA ALA A 38 2.56 4.96 1.58
C ALA A 38 2.03 4.28 2.85
N ILE A 39 1.94 2.95 2.82
CA ILE A 39 1.69 2.11 4.00
C ILE A 39 3.04 1.54 4.45
N ARG A 40 3.37 1.77 5.73
CA ARG A 40 4.56 1.29 6.43
C ARG A 40 4.23 1.08 7.91
N ALA A 41 4.91 0.14 8.56
CA ALA A 41 5.02 0.11 10.02
C ALA A 41 6.05 1.12 10.51
#